data_AF-A0A7S3DFT5-F1
#
_entry.id   AF-A0A7S3DFT5-F1
#
_cell.length_a   1.000
_cell.length_b   1.000
_cell.length_c   1.000
_cell.angle_alpha   90.00
_cell.angle_beta   90.00
_cell.angle_gamma   90.00
#
_symmetry.space_group_name_H-M   'P 1'
#
loop_
_entity.id
_entity.type
_entity.pdbx_description
1 polymer ?
#
loop_
_entity_poly.entity_id
_entity_poly.type
_entity_poly.pdbx_seq_one_letter_code
_entity_poly.pdbx_strand_id
1 'polypeptide(L)'
;DALYLEDGDVLTFKHGEYTRGVRYSAEPVIKVSGGNARRHYDEVKDVQCENKGIGMDGDVNWRCSTDLPVGLKMSDANVVCEGYGGAEAGAVLRGRRMGDFQVQYEG
;
A
#
# COMPACT_ATOMS: atom_id res chain seq x y z
N ASP A 1 -14.06 -5.98 -13.31
CA ASP A 1 -13.72 -4.58 -12.97
C ASP A 1 -12.22 -4.38 -12.89
N ALA A 2 -11.63 -3.99 -14.01
CA ALA A 2 -10.25 -3.51 -14.10
C ALA A 2 -10.26 -1.98 -14.07
N LEU A 3 -9.33 -1.37 -13.35
CA LEU A 3 -9.14 0.08 -13.25
C LEU A 3 -7.73 0.42 -13.74
N TYR A 4 -7.60 1.28 -14.74
CA TYR A 4 -6.30 1.83 -15.13
C TYR A 4 -5.93 2.94 -14.15
N LEU A 5 -4.68 2.91 -13.67
CA LEU A 5 -4.17 3.96 -12.78
C LEU A 5 -3.55 5.08 -13.60
N GLU A 6 -3.90 6.31 -13.26
CA GLU A 6 -3.31 7.53 -13.80
C GLU A 6 -2.46 8.25 -12.73
N ASP A 7 -1.59 9.15 -13.15
CA ASP A 7 -0.79 9.98 -12.24
C ASP A 7 -1.72 10.81 -11.36
N GLY A 8 -1.48 10.78 -10.05
CA GLY A 8 -2.33 11.44 -9.05
C GLY A 8 -3.48 10.58 -8.52
N ASP A 9 -3.73 9.38 -9.06
CA ASP A 9 -4.68 8.45 -8.46
C ASP A 9 -4.26 8.07 -7.04
N VAL A 10 -5.26 7.93 -6.17
CA VAL A 10 -5.06 7.61 -4.76
C VAL A 10 -5.69 6.27 -4.42
N LEU A 11 -4.89 5.41 -3.80
CA LEU A 11 -5.36 4.21 -3.11
C LEU A 11 -5.46 4.51 -1.61
N THR A 12 -6.57 4.11 -1.00
CA THR A 12 -6.74 4.16 0.45
C THR A 12 -6.83 2.73 0.98
N PHE A 13 -5.95 2.42 1.92
CA PHE A 13 -5.96 1.18 2.71
C PHE A 13 -6.49 1.52 4.09
N LYS A 14 -7.48 0.77 4.56
CA LYS A 14 -8.11 1.02 5.86
C LYS A 14 -7.79 -0.06 6.87
N HIS A 15 -7.51 0.34 8.10
CA HIS A 15 -7.26 -0.60 9.17
C HIS A 15 -8.45 -1.53 9.41
N GLY A 16 -8.18 -2.82 9.55
CA GLY A 16 -9.19 -3.85 9.76
C GLY A 16 -9.92 -4.30 8.49
N GLU A 17 -9.64 -3.70 7.33
CA GLU A 17 -10.09 -4.25 6.05
C GLU A 17 -9.21 -5.43 5.60
N TYR A 18 -9.83 -6.35 4.87
CA TYR A 18 -9.17 -7.55 4.35
C TYR A 18 -9.34 -7.63 2.83
N THR A 19 -8.35 -8.23 2.16
CA THR A 19 -8.35 -8.46 0.72
C THR A 19 -9.52 -9.35 0.31
N ARG A 20 -10.09 -9.08 -0.88
CA ARG A 20 -11.20 -9.86 -1.43
C ARG A 20 -10.66 -10.94 -2.38
N GLY A 21 -10.18 -12.04 -1.82
CA GLY A 21 -9.70 -13.21 -2.57
C GLY A 21 -10.81 -14.24 -2.83
N VAL A 22 -10.90 -14.75 -4.05
CA VAL A 22 -11.78 -15.91 -4.40
C VAL A 22 -11.01 -17.23 -4.29
N ARG A 23 -9.67 -17.20 -4.29
CA ARG A 23 -8.79 -18.39 -4.31
C ARG A 23 -7.88 -18.55 -3.09
N TYR A 24 -7.68 -17.50 -2.29
CA TYR A 24 -6.81 -17.48 -1.12
C TYR A 24 -7.56 -16.91 0.09
N SER A 25 -7.05 -17.16 1.29
CA SER A 25 -7.53 -16.54 2.53
C SER A 25 -7.49 -15.02 2.39
N ALA A 26 -8.48 -14.35 2.98
CA ALA A 26 -8.49 -12.91 3.07
C ALA A 26 -7.34 -12.48 4.01
N GLU A 27 -6.48 -11.60 3.52
CA GLU A 27 -5.32 -11.07 4.25
C GLU A 27 -5.59 -9.60 4.63
N PRO A 28 -5.02 -9.06 5.72
CA PRO A 28 -5.13 -7.64 6.04
C PRO A 28 -4.64 -6.78 4.86
N VAL A 29 -5.39 -5.72 4.52
CA VAL A 29 -4.97 -4.80 3.44
C VAL A 29 -3.82 -3.89 3.86
N ILE A 30 -3.55 -3.77 5.16
CA ILE A 30 -2.39 -3.09 5.75
C ILE A 30 -1.55 -4.12 6.47
N LYS A 31 -0.28 -4.20 6.10
CA LYS A 31 0.75 -4.96 6.79
C LYS A 31 1.89 -4.03 7.15
N VAL A 32 2.51 -4.23 8.31
CA VAL A 32 3.72 -3.50 8.72
C VAL A 32 4.81 -4.52 9.01
N SER A 33 5.65 -4.81 8.03
CA SER A 33 6.69 -5.85 8.17
C SER A 33 8.07 -5.32 8.56
N GLY A 34 8.34 -4.02 8.38
CA GLY A 34 9.68 -3.45 8.54
C GLY A 34 9.77 -2.12 9.29
N GLY A 35 10.99 -1.59 9.35
CA GLY A 35 11.35 -0.39 10.11
C GLY A 35 11.71 -0.65 11.57
N ASN A 36 12.52 0.24 12.16
CA ASN A 36 13.03 0.10 13.54
C ASN A 36 11.95 0.36 14.62
N ALA A 37 10.78 0.86 14.22
CA ALA A 37 9.64 1.13 15.07
C ALA A 37 8.43 0.23 14.74
N ARG A 38 8.61 -0.86 13.98
CA ARG A 38 7.56 -1.80 13.56
C ARG A 38 6.64 -2.32 14.68
N ARG A 39 7.11 -2.31 15.93
CA ARG A 39 6.30 -2.72 17.09
C ARG A 39 5.07 -1.84 17.30
N HIS A 40 5.05 -0.65 16.71
CA HIS A 40 3.93 0.29 16.71
C HIS A 40 3.04 0.11 15.48
N TYR A 41 2.96 -1.10 14.92
CA TYR A 41 2.13 -1.37 13.74
C TYR A 41 0.66 -1.00 13.97
N ASP A 42 0.16 -1.14 15.21
CA ASP A 42 -1.20 -0.77 15.60
C ASP A 42 -1.48 0.73 15.50
N GLU A 43 -0.46 1.60 15.43
CA GLU A 43 -0.63 3.04 15.23
C GLU A 43 -0.95 3.39 13.76
N VAL A 44 -0.67 2.49 12.82
CA VAL A 44 -1.01 2.68 11.40
C VAL A 44 -2.49 2.40 11.20
N LYS A 45 -3.27 3.46 10.96
CA LYS A 45 -4.73 3.37 10.75
C LYS A 45 -5.09 3.34 9.28
N ASP A 46 -5.28 4.51 8.67
CA ASP A 46 -5.61 4.62 7.26
C ASP A 46 -4.37 5.10 6.50
N VAL A 47 -3.99 4.38 5.45
CA VAL A 47 -2.84 4.73 4.62
C VAL A 47 -3.34 5.19 3.27
N GLN A 48 -2.92 6.38 2.86
CA GLN A 48 -3.15 6.91 1.52
C GLN A 48 -1.88 6.78 0.70
N CYS A 49 -1.98 6.18 -0.48
CA CYS A 49 -0.90 6.04 -1.43
C CYS A 49 -1.27 6.73 -2.73
N GLU A 50 -0.50 7.74 -3.11
CA GLU A 50 -0.66 8.50 -4.35
C GLU A 50 0.29 7.98 -5.42
N ASN A 51 -0.22 7.77 -6.63
CA ASN A 51 0.57 7.45 -7.80
C ASN A 51 1.40 8.68 -8.24
N LYS A 52 2.73 8.56 -8.23
CA LYS A 52 3.70 9.59 -8.64
C LYS A 52 4.29 9.35 -10.03
N GLY A 53 3.64 8.52 -10.82
CA GLY A 53 4.06 8.16 -12.17
C GLY A 53 4.79 6.83 -12.22
N ILE A 54 5.22 6.48 -13.43
CA ILE A 54 5.91 5.22 -13.72
C ILE A 54 7.42 5.43 -13.62
N GLY A 55 8.09 4.56 -12.87
CA GLY A 55 9.53 4.49 -12.73
C GLY A 55 10.24 4.01 -14.00
N MET A 56 11.57 4.11 -14.02
CA MET A 56 12.36 3.61 -15.16
C MET A 56 12.32 2.08 -15.32
N ASP A 57 11.97 1.37 -14.24
CA ASP A 57 11.70 -0.06 -14.20
C ASP A 57 10.32 -0.45 -14.76
N GLY A 58 9.45 0.53 -15.02
CA GLY A 58 8.09 0.31 -15.49
C GLY A 58 7.06 0.16 -14.37
N ASP A 59 7.47 0.22 -13.10
CA ASP A 59 6.58 0.10 -11.95
C ASP A 59 5.97 1.45 -11.54
N VAL A 60 4.79 1.40 -10.91
CA VAL A 60 4.17 2.60 -10.35
C VAL A 60 4.93 3.07 -9.11
N ASN A 61 5.34 4.33 -9.10
CA ASN A 61 5.98 4.96 -7.96
C ASN A 61 4.93 5.47 -6.97
N TRP A 62 4.77 4.77 -5.84
CA TRP A 62 3.79 5.15 -4.81
C TRP A 62 4.41 6.06 -3.76
N ARG A 63 3.75 7.18 -3.47
CA ARG A 63 4.01 7.96 -2.26
C ARG A 63 2.90 7.71 -1.25
N CYS A 64 3.24 7.03 -0.17
CA CYS A 64 2.29 6.73 0.88
C CYS A 64 2.46 7.62 2.12
N SER A 65 1.35 7.93 2.79
CA SER A 65 1.30 8.65 4.06
C SER A 65 0.17 8.13 4.96
N THR A 66 0.39 8.23 6.27
CA THR A 66 -0.59 7.95 7.34
C THR A 66 -0.35 8.94 8.46
N ASP A 67 -1.39 9.22 9.24
CA ASP A 67 -1.22 9.92 10.51
C ASP A 67 -0.55 8.97 11.51
N LEU A 68 0.50 9.46 12.17
CA LEU A 68 1.23 8.73 13.20
C LEU A 68 1.49 9.65 14.40
N PRO A 69 1.60 9.08 15.62
CA PRO A 69 2.07 9.82 16.79
C PRO A 69 3.42 10.50 16.54
N VAL A 70 3.64 11.64 17.20
CA VAL A 70 4.91 12.37 17.17
C VAL A 70 6.07 11.43 17.53
N GLY A 71 7.17 11.50 16.78
CA GLY A 71 8.32 10.62 16.96
C GLY A 71 8.26 9.34 16.12
N LEU A 72 7.19 9.12 15.35
CA LEU A 72 7.07 8.03 14.39
C LEU A 72 6.87 8.56 12.96
N LYS A 73 7.47 7.88 11.99
CA LYS A 73 7.28 8.15 10.56
C LYS A 73 7.13 6.87 9.76
N MET A 74 6.42 6.97 8.64
CA MET A 74 6.41 5.92 7.62
C MET A 74 7.50 6.23 6.58
N SER A 75 8.28 5.22 6.18
CA SER A 75 9.41 5.42 5.25
C SER A 75 9.21 4.74 3.90
N ASP A 76 8.95 3.43 3.93
CA ASP A 76 8.90 2.58 2.76
C ASP A 76 7.49 1.99 2.67
N ALA A 77 7.00 1.90 1.45
CA ALA A 77 5.72 1.27 1.14
C ALA A 77 5.90 0.38 -0.08
N ASN A 78 5.54 -0.90 0.07
CA ASN A 78 5.36 -1.80 -1.04
C ASN A 78 3.86 -1.98 -1.27
N VAL A 79 3.33 -1.33 -2.30
CA VAL A 79 1.92 -1.45 -2.67
C VAL A 79 1.79 -2.60 -3.66
N VAL A 80 1.16 -3.68 -3.22
CA VAL A 80 0.90 -4.85 -4.04
C VAL A 80 -0.52 -4.78 -4.56
N CYS A 81 -0.65 -4.58 -5.87
CA CYS A 81 -1.90 -4.70 -6.59
C CYS A 81 -1.92 -6.04 -7.32
N GLU A 82 -2.93 -6.89 -7.10
CA GLU A 82 -3.14 -8.02 -8.01
C GLU A 82 -3.59 -7.44 -9.37
N GLY A 83 -2.66 -7.42 -10.34
CA GLY A 83 -2.96 -6.99 -11.71
C GLY A 83 -3.89 -7.98 -12.40
N TYR A 84 -4.73 -7.47 -13.30
CA TYR A 84 -5.41 -8.31 -14.28
C TYR A 84 -4.38 -8.74 -15.35
N GLY A 85 -3.53 -9.73 -15.04
CA GLY A 85 -2.58 -10.32 -15.99
C GLY A 85 -1.09 -10.26 -15.65
N GLY A 86 -0.70 -9.70 -14.50
CA GLY A 86 0.72 -9.58 -14.09
C GLY A 86 1.21 -8.14 -13.98
N ALA A 87 2.50 -7.96 -13.65
CA ALA A 87 3.14 -6.66 -13.40
C ALA A 87 3.10 -5.68 -14.59
N GLU A 88 2.90 -6.19 -15.81
CA GLU A 88 2.93 -5.38 -17.04
C GLU A 88 1.60 -4.70 -17.39
N ALA A 89 0.50 -5.05 -16.71
CA ALA A 89 -0.78 -4.43 -16.96
C ALA A 89 -0.96 -3.23 -16.01
N GLY A 90 -0.95 -2.01 -16.55
CA GLY A 90 -1.35 -0.78 -15.84
C GLY A 90 -2.81 -0.76 -15.35
N ALA A 91 -3.45 -1.94 -15.27
CA ALA A 91 -4.81 -2.17 -14.82
C ALA A 91 -4.82 -2.97 -13.51
N VAL A 92 -5.35 -2.34 -12.46
CA VAL A 92 -5.53 -2.93 -11.13
C VAL A 92 -6.94 -3.50 -10.98
N LEU A 93 -7.06 -4.69 -10.38
CA LEU A 93 -8.36 -5.23 -10.01
C LEU A 93 -8.94 -4.51 -8.77
N ARG A 94 -10.18 -4.05 -8.88
CA ARG A 94 -10.89 -3.47 -7.74
C ARG A 94 -10.97 -4.50 -6.60
N GLY A 95 -10.56 -4.09 -5.40
CA GLY A 95 -10.69 -4.88 -4.16
C GLY A 95 -9.58 -5.90 -3.88
N ARG A 96 -8.52 -5.95 -4.70
CA ARG A 96 -7.37 -6.85 -4.49
C ARG A 96 -6.06 -6.08 -4.44
N ARG A 97 -5.95 -5.25 -3.40
CA ARG A 97 -4.77 -4.42 -3.13
C ARG A 97 -4.42 -4.59 -1.67
N MET A 98 -3.14 -4.74 -1.38
CA MET A 98 -2.59 -4.66 -0.03
C MET A 98 -1.35 -3.78 -0.04
N GLY A 99 -1.07 -3.10 1.06
CA GLY A 99 0.19 -2.40 1.28
C GLY A 99 0.99 -3.05 2.41
N ASP A 100 2.28 -3.24 2.17
CA ASP A 100 3.25 -3.60 3.20
C ASP A 100 4.15 -2.40 3.49
N PHE A 101 4.11 -1.91 4.72
CA PHE A 101 4.67 -0.64 5.14
C PHE A 101 5.79 -0.81 6.16
N GLN A 102 6.59 0.24 6.31
CA GLN A 102 7.61 0.32 7.34
C GLN A 102 7.41 1.54 8.24
N VAL A 103 7.52 1.32 9.55
CA VAL A 103 7.42 2.38 10.56
C VAL A 103 8.77 2.56 11.25
N GLN A 104 9.23 3.80 11.34
CA GLN A 104 10.51 4.16 11.94
C GLN A 104 10.35 5.25 13.00
N TYR A 105 11.32 5.34 13.92
CA TYR A 105 11.45 6.52 14.77
C TYR A 105 11.88 7.72 13.94
N GLU A 106 11.34 8.88 14.27
CA GLU A 106 11.93 10.15 13.87
C GLU A 106 13.27 10.32 14.60
N GLY A 107 14.29 10.73 13.87
CA GLY A 107 15.63 11.00 14.38
C GLY A 107 15.86 12.49 14.57
#